data_AF-A0A0B8QU21-F1
#
_entry.id   AF-A0A0B8QU21-F1
#
_cell.length_a   1.000
_cell.length_b   1.000
_cell.length_c   1.000
_cell.angle_alpha   90.00
_cell.angle_beta   90.00
_cell.angle_gamma   90.00
#
_symmetry.space_group_name_H-M   'P 1'
#
loop_
_entity.id
_entity.type
_entity.pdbx_description
1 polymer ?
#
loop_
_entity_poly.entity_id
_entity_poly.type
_entity_poly.pdbx_seq_one_letter_code
_entity_poly.pdbx_strand_id
1 'polypeptide(L)' 'MDITQLFILTTHSLHWFREQGFSEIQISELPIKKRDLYNFQRNSKILALDV' A
#
# COMPACT_ATOMS: atom_id res chain seq x y z
N MET A 1 -4.62 -20.89 2.94
CA MET A 1 -4.65 -19.80 1.93
C MET A 1 -4.08 -18.60 2.65
N ASP A 2 -2.76 -18.52 2.60
CA ASP A 2 -1.97 -17.60 3.39
C ASP A 2 -1.88 -16.26 2.67
N ILE A 3 -2.03 -15.18 3.43
CA ILE A 3 -1.86 -13.83 2.93
C ILE A 3 -0.36 -13.59 2.89
N THR A 4 0.21 -13.45 1.69
CA THR A 4 1.66 -13.21 1.52
C THR A 4 2.00 -11.72 1.54
N GLN A 5 1.01 -10.84 1.35
CA GLN A 5 1.26 -9.41 1.21
C GLN A 5 0.06 -8.57 1.64
N LEU A 6 0.29 -7.63 2.54
CA LEU A 6 -0.66 -6.60 2.94
C LEU A 6 -0.38 -5.29 2.18
N PHE A 7 -1.46 -4.60 1.82
CA PHE A 7 -1.39 -3.28 1.18
C PHE A 7 -2.21 -2.29 1.98
N ILE A 8 -1.65 -1.11 2.27
CA ILE A 8 -2.28 -0.03 3.02
C ILE A 8 -2.24 1.24 2.19
N LEU A 9 -3.34 1.97 2.20
CA LEU A 9 -3.45 3.28 1.55
C LEU A 9 -3.64 4.32 2.66
N THR A 10 -2.65 5.18 2.88
CA THR A 10 -2.72 6.21 3.90
C THR A 10 -2.21 7.56 3.39
N THR A 11 -2.85 8.65 3.77
CA THR A 11 -2.39 10.02 3.48
C THR A 11 -1.50 10.57 4.60
N HIS A 12 -1.51 9.94 5.78
CA HIS A 12 -0.77 10.35 6.97
C HIS A 12 -0.09 9.13 7.63
N SER A 13 0.81 9.37 8.59
CA SER A 13 1.44 8.29 9.39
C SER A 13 2.35 7.32 8.62
N LEU A 14 2.92 7.74 7.49
CA LEU A 14 3.91 6.97 6.72
C LEU A 14 5.08 6.47 7.59
N HIS A 15 5.59 7.32 8.50
CA HIS A 15 6.75 7.02 9.32
C HIS A 15 6.49 5.82 10.23
N TRP A 16 5.35 5.80 10.93
CA TRP A 16 4.99 4.70 11.82
C TRP A 16 4.89 3.37 11.07
N PHE A 17 4.28 3.36 9.88
CA PHE A 17 4.19 2.13 9.09
C PHE A 17 5.56 1.67 8.58
N ARG A 18 6.46 2.59 8.23
CA ARG A 18 7.84 2.22 7.89
C ARG A 18 8.55 1.53 9.05
N GLU A 19 8.33 1.99 10.28
CA GLU A 19 8.86 1.33 11.48
C GLU A 19 8.23 -0.05 11.75
N GLN A 20 6.98 -0.26 11.34
CA GLN A 20 6.33 -1.58 11.39
C GLN A 20 6.80 -2.54 10.26
N GLY A 21 7.71 -2.10 9.38
CA GLY A 21 8.24 -2.90 8.28
C GLY A 21 7.51 -2.72 6.95
N PHE A 22 6.58 -1.77 6.84
CA PHE A 22 5.96 -1.46 5.56
C PHE A 22 6.90 -0.65 4.66
N SER A 23 6.92 -0.98 3.39
CA SER A 23 7.65 -0.25 2.36
C SER A 23 6.70 0.58 1.50
N GLU A 24 7.09 1.81 1.16
CA GLU A 24 6.34 2.64 0.23
C GLU A 24 6.52 2.10 -1.18
N ILE A 25 5.40 1.80 -1.83
CA ILE A 25 5.38 1.28 -3.20
C ILE A 25 4.59 2.23 -4.10
N GLN A 26 4.88 2.15 -5.39
CA GLN A 26 4.11 2.88 -6.39
C GLN A 26 2.81 2.15 -6.73
N ILE A 27 1.84 2.87 -7.25
CA ILE A 27 0.60 2.27 -7.78
C ILE A 27 0.87 1.25 -8.89
N SER A 28 1.95 1.43 -9.64
CA SER A 28 2.43 0.48 -10.65
C SER A 28 2.87 -0.88 -10.09
N GLU A 29 3.00 -1.01 -8.77
CA GLU A 29 3.37 -2.27 -8.09
C GLU A 29 2.15 -2.97 -7.49
N LEU A 30 1.01 -2.27 -7.35
CA LEU A 30 -0.24 -2.90 -6.91
C LEU A 30 -0.69 -3.97 -7.92
N PRO A 31 -1.40 -5.02 -7.51
CA PRO A 31 -2.06 -5.92 -8.45
C PRO A 31 -3.06 -5.17 -9.33
N ILE A 32 -3.16 -5.52 -10.61
CA ILE A 32 -4.01 -4.85 -11.62
C ILE A 32 -5.44 -4.66 -11.11
N LYS A 33 -6.01 -5.68 -10.46
CA LYS A 33 -7.36 -5.64 -9.86
C LYS A 33 -7.52 -4.56 -8.77
N LYS A 34 -6.47 -4.24 -8.02
CA LYS A 34 -6.46 -3.20 -6.98
C LYS A 34 -6.13 -1.81 -7.54
N ARG A 35 -5.40 -1.72 -8.65
CA ARG A 35 -5.12 -0.44 -9.34
C ARG A 35 -6.40 0.22 -9.85
N ASP A 36 -7.30 -0.57 -10.42
CA ASP A 36 -8.58 -0.08 -10.96
C ASP A 36 -9.48 0.53 -9.86
N LEU A 37 -9.42 -0.04 -8.65
CA LEU A 37 -10.15 0.43 -7.47
C LEU A 37 -9.44 1.60 -6.76
N TYR A 38 -8.20 1.94 -7.14
CA TYR A 38 -7.47 3.01 -6.50
C TYR A 38 -8.03 4.36 -6.95
N ASN A 39 -8.55 5.12 -5.99
CA ASN A 39 -9.05 6.46 -6.26
C ASN A 39 -7.89 7.47 -6.29
N PHE A 40 -7.43 7.79 -7.50
CA PHE A 40 -6.38 8.80 -7.74
C PHE A 40 -6.71 10.19 -7.18
N GLN A 41 -7.99 10.52 -6.93
CA GLN A 41 -8.38 11.83 -6.38
C GLN A 41 -7.94 12.00 -4.92
N ARG A 42 -7.69 10.92 -4.18
CA ARG A 42 -7.32 10.98 -2.76
C ARG A 42 -5.82 11.12 -2.52
N ASN A 43 -4.98 10.96 -3.55
CA ASN A 43 -3.52 11.04 -3.45
C ASN A 43 -2.92 10.25 -2.27
N SER A 44 -3.55 9.13 -1.89
CA SER A 44 -3.09 8.32 -0.76
C SER A 44 -1.78 7.62 -1.09
N LYS A 45 -0.81 7.66 -0.19
CA LYS A 45 0.42 6.88 -0.34
C LYS A 45 0.12 5.41 -0.14
N ILE A 46 0.77 4.56 -0.94
CA ILE A 46 0.58 3.12 -0.89
C ILE A 46 1.78 2.50 -0.20
N LEU A 47 1.49 1.65 0.77
CA LEU A 47 2.47 0.91 1.54
C LEU A 47 2.19 -0.58 1.40
N ALA A 48 3.24 -1.39 1.30
CA ALA A 48 3.15 -2.84 1.26
C ALA A 48 3.98 -3.47 2.39
N LEU A 49 3.48 -4.56 2.95
CA LEU A 49 4.18 -5.42 3.89
C LEU A 49 4.11 -6.85 3.37
N ASP A 50 5.26 -7.49 3.22
CA ASP A 50 5.34 -8.93 2.99
C ASP A 50 5.19 -9.67 4.32
N VAL A 51 4.29 -10.66 4.35
CA VAL A 51 3.89 -11.41 5.55
C VAL A 51 4.45 -12.82 5.48
#